data_AF-A0A502CYZ6-F1
#
_entry.id   AF-A0A502CYZ6-F1
#
_cell.length_a   1.000
_cell.length_b   1.000
_cell.length_c   1.000
_cell.angle_alpha   90.00
_cell.angle_beta   90.00
_cell.angle_gamma   90.00
#
_symmetry.space_group_name_H-M   'P 1'
#
loop_
_entity.id
_entity.type
_entity.pdbx_description
1 polymer ?
#
loop_
_entity_poly.entity_id
_entity_poly.type
_entity_poly.pdbx_seq_one_letter_code
_entity_poly.pdbx_strand_id
1 'polypeptide(L)'
;MKFTAQVQQAGRTATGIEVPPEVVEGLAGGKRPKVSVTINGKTYRNSVAVMGGKFMVGVSAENRALTGVAAGDVVEVTLELDTAPREVEVPDDFAAALEVAPDAKAVFARQSYSHQRAHVDAINAAKAPETRRRRIDKAVEMLQGQA
;
A
#
# COMPACT_ATOMS: atom_id res chain seq x y z
N MET A 1 18.78 0.00 -6.95
CA MET A 1 19.40 -1.28 -6.53
C MET A 1 18.71 -2.43 -7.22
N LYS A 2 19.43 -3.49 -7.62
CA LYS A 2 18.91 -4.57 -8.47
C LYS A 2 19.36 -5.93 -7.94
N PHE A 3 18.45 -6.90 -7.87
CA PHE A 3 18.74 -8.25 -7.39
C PHE A 3 17.75 -9.27 -7.96
N THR A 4 18.12 -10.54 -7.93
CA THR A 4 17.24 -11.65 -8.33
C THR A 4 16.72 -12.34 -7.09
N ALA A 5 15.41 -12.58 -7.02
CA ALA A 5 14.79 -13.26 -5.90
C ALA A 5 13.56 -14.04 -6.32
N GLN A 6 13.20 -15.05 -5.53
CA GLN A 6 11.98 -15.81 -5.72
C GLN A 6 10.79 -15.09 -5.08
N VAL A 7 9.66 -15.05 -5.79
CA VAL A 7 8.38 -14.59 -5.27
C VAL A 7 7.83 -15.66 -4.32
N GLN A 8 7.77 -15.35 -3.03
CA GLN A 8 7.35 -16.28 -1.98
C GLN A 8 5.89 -16.06 -1.62
N GLN A 9 5.13 -17.14 -1.42
CA GLN A 9 3.81 -17.08 -0.80
C GLN A 9 3.92 -17.42 0.68
N ALA A 10 3.45 -16.51 1.54
CA ALA A 10 3.28 -16.71 2.96
C ALA A 10 1.79 -16.89 3.30
N GLY A 11 1.43 -18.03 3.89
CA GLY A 11 0.04 -18.32 4.24
C GLY A 11 -0.88 -18.42 3.02
N ARG A 12 -2.13 -17.94 3.16
CA ARG A 12 -3.19 -18.19 2.17
C ARG A 12 -3.10 -17.30 0.93
N THR A 13 -2.77 -16.02 1.10
CA THR A 13 -2.79 -15.03 0.00
C THR A 13 -1.65 -14.01 0.05
N ALA A 14 -0.89 -13.96 1.15
CA ALA A 14 0.21 -13.01 1.26
C ALA A 14 1.36 -13.47 0.37
N THR A 15 1.88 -12.58 -0.44
CA THR A 15 2.98 -12.85 -1.36
C THR A 15 3.98 -11.73 -1.24
N GLY A 16 5.27 -12.06 -1.26
CA GLY A 16 6.34 -11.09 -1.09
C GLY A 16 7.66 -11.61 -1.62
N ILE A 17 8.62 -10.71 -1.74
CA ILE A 17 9.98 -10.97 -2.18
C ILE A 17 10.90 -10.63 -1.03
N GLU A 18 11.81 -11.54 -0.70
CA GLU A 18 12.86 -11.28 0.29
C GLU A 18 13.89 -10.33 -0.32
N VAL A 19 14.15 -9.23 0.38
CA VAL A 19 15.12 -8.22 -0.03
C VAL A 19 16.42 -8.49 0.71
N PRO A 20 17.55 -8.68 0.01
CA PRO A 20 18.83 -8.87 0.66
C PRO A 20 19.18 -7.68 1.56
N PRO A 21 19.76 -7.88 2.76
CA PRO A 21 20.12 -6.79 3.67
C PRO A 21 20.99 -5.72 3.01
N GLU A 22 21.95 -6.13 2.19
CA GLU A 22 22.85 -5.23 1.44
C GLU A 22 22.10 -4.28 0.49
N VAL A 23 20.98 -4.74 -0.09
CA VAL A 23 20.11 -3.91 -0.94
C VAL A 23 19.37 -2.88 -0.09
N VAL A 24 18.89 -3.27 1.10
CA VAL A 24 18.20 -2.36 2.03
C VAL A 24 19.14 -1.30 2.58
N GLU A 25 20.35 -1.71 2.99
CA GLU A 25 21.39 -0.80 3.46
C GLU A 25 21.81 0.17 2.36
N GLY A 26 21.99 -0.33 1.13
CA GLY A 26 22.33 0.48 -0.03
C GLY A 26 21.26 1.51 -0.44
N LEU A 27 20.00 1.32 -0.05
CA LEU A 27 18.93 2.31 -0.27
C LEU A 27 19.01 3.51 0.68
N ALA A 28 19.78 3.41 1.77
CA ALA A 28 19.97 4.47 2.77
C ALA A 28 18.68 5.07 3.37
N GLY A 29 17.57 4.32 3.36
CA GLY A 29 16.25 4.77 3.86
C GLY A 29 15.85 4.18 5.22
N GLY A 30 16.81 3.68 6.00
CA GLY A 30 16.58 3.01 7.29
C GLY A 30 16.09 1.57 7.15
N LYS A 31 15.48 1.00 8.21
CA LYS A 31 15.07 -0.42 8.24
C LYS A 31 13.80 -0.74 7.44
N ARG A 32 12.97 0.26 7.15
CA ARG A 32 11.68 0.09 6.46
C ARG A 32 11.49 1.18 5.40
N PRO A 33 12.41 1.27 4.40
CA PRO A 33 12.34 2.31 3.39
C PRO A 33 11.06 2.19 2.56
N LYS A 34 10.49 3.33 2.19
CA LYS A 34 9.53 3.40 1.09
C LYS A 34 10.31 3.19 -0.20
N VAL A 35 9.79 2.36 -1.09
CA VAL A 35 10.50 1.97 -2.32
C VAL A 35 9.58 1.95 -3.53
N SER A 36 10.14 2.26 -4.68
CA SER A 36 9.57 1.91 -5.98
C SER A 36 10.14 0.55 -6.38
N VAL A 37 9.26 -0.39 -6.69
CA VAL A 37 9.58 -1.77 -7.06
C VAL A 37 9.31 -1.95 -8.54
N THR A 38 10.31 -2.33 -9.30
CA THR A 38 10.19 -2.60 -10.73
C THR A 38 10.46 -4.07 -11.00
N ILE A 39 9.50 -4.74 -11.64
CA ILE A 39 9.57 -6.15 -12.05
C ILE A 39 9.00 -6.25 -13.47
N ASN A 40 9.64 -6.98 -14.36
CA ASN A 40 9.21 -7.13 -15.77
C ASN A 40 8.92 -5.79 -16.48
N GLY A 41 9.70 -4.74 -16.15
CA GLY A 41 9.51 -3.39 -16.71
C GLY A 41 8.26 -2.65 -16.20
N LYS A 42 7.59 -3.16 -15.18
CA LYS A 42 6.42 -2.54 -14.54
C LYS A 42 6.76 -2.11 -13.13
N THR A 43 6.43 -0.86 -12.80
CA THR A 43 6.80 -0.24 -11.52
C THR A 43 5.57 -0.01 -10.65
N TYR A 44 5.69 -0.32 -9.36
CA TYR A 44 4.71 0.01 -8.34
C TYR A 44 5.39 0.53 -7.07
N ARG A 45 4.70 1.40 -6.32
CA ARG A 45 5.23 1.94 -5.05
C ARG A 45 4.83 1.03 -3.89
N ASN A 46 5.77 0.70 -3.03
CA ASN A 46 5.53 -0.08 -1.81
C ASN A 46 6.48 0.38 -0.68
N SER A 47 6.59 -0.42 0.39
CA SER A 47 7.55 -0.24 1.47
C SER A 47 8.17 -1.59 1.82
N VAL A 48 9.43 -1.56 2.23
CA VAL A 48 10.09 -2.74 2.83
C VAL A 48 9.59 -2.90 4.25
N ALA A 49 9.20 -4.12 4.61
CA ALA A 49 8.82 -4.51 5.96
C ALA A 49 9.86 -5.48 6.55
N VAL A 50 9.92 -5.56 7.87
CA VAL A 50 10.74 -6.58 8.57
C VAL A 50 9.79 -7.63 9.13
N MET A 51 9.90 -8.87 8.66
CA MET A 51 9.08 -10.01 9.07
C MET A 51 9.99 -11.14 9.53
N GLY A 52 9.96 -11.51 10.82
CA GLY A 52 10.78 -12.59 11.36
C GLY A 52 12.29 -12.39 11.19
N GLY A 53 12.76 -11.13 11.22
CA GLY A 53 14.17 -10.78 11.00
C GLY A 53 14.58 -10.64 9.53
N LYS A 54 13.68 -10.92 8.59
CA LYS A 54 13.92 -10.80 7.15
C LYS A 54 13.29 -9.51 6.59
N PHE A 55 13.96 -8.89 5.62
CA PHE A 55 13.39 -7.78 4.88
C PHE A 55 12.53 -8.31 3.74
N MET A 56 11.28 -7.86 3.68
CA MET A 56 10.30 -8.34 2.72
C MET A 56 9.65 -7.15 2.02
N VAL A 57 9.45 -7.26 0.72
CA VAL A 57 8.57 -6.36 -0.03
C VAL A 57 7.35 -7.13 -0.51
N GLY A 58 6.16 -6.63 -0.18
CA GLY A 58 4.91 -7.28 -0.56
C GLY A 58 4.63 -7.16 -2.06
N VAL A 59 4.02 -8.20 -2.62
CA VAL A 59 3.44 -8.19 -3.97
C VAL A 59 1.96 -8.53 -3.84
N SER A 60 1.12 -7.50 -3.74
CA SER A 60 -0.34 -7.65 -3.65
C SER A 60 -0.91 -8.36 -4.88
N ALA A 61 -2.14 -8.85 -4.81
CA ALA A 61 -2.80 -9.46 -5.98
C ALA A 61 -2.85 -8.50 -7.18
N GLU A 62 -3.09 -7.21 -6.93
CA GLU A 62 -3.05 -6.16 -7.96
C GLU A 62 -1.64 -6.01 -8.56
N ASN A 63 -0.59 -5.96 -7.74
CA ASN A 63 0.78 -5.82 -8.22
C ASN A 63 1.25 -7.08 -8.96
N ARG A 64 0.79 -8.27 -8.56
CA ARG A 64 1.03 -9.52 -9.30
C ARG A 64 0.37 -9.49 -10.67
N ALA A 65 -0.89 -9.04 -10.75
CA ALA A 65 -1.58 -8.87 -12.02
C ALA A 65 -0.89 -7.82 -12.92
N LEU A 66 -0.40 -6.72 -12.33
CA LEU A 66 0.33 -5.67 -13.03
C LEU A 66 1.67 -6.16 -13.61
N THR A 67 2.44 -6.89 -12.81
CA THR A 67 3.81 -7.31 -13.15
C THR A 67 3.87 -8.67 -13.84
N GLY A 68 2.77 -9.41 -13.86
CA GLY A 68 2.65 -10.74 -14.47
C GLY A 68 3.37 -11.84 -13.68
N VAL A 69 3.62 -11.65 -12.39
CA VAL A 69 4.37 -12.60 -11.56
C VAL A 69 3.44 -13.44 -10.68
N ALA A 70 3.81 -14.70 -10.48
CA ALA A 70 3.17 -15.66 -9.60
C ALA A 70 4.11 -16.09 -8.47
N ALA A 71 3.54 -16.74 -7.45
CA ALA A 71 4.35 -17.37 -6.41
C ALA A 71 5.18 -18.51 -7.01
N GLY A 72 6.45 -18.59 -6.63
CA GLY A 72 7.41 -19.55 -7.16
C GLY A 72 8.32 -18.99 -8.26
N ASP A 73 7.91 -17.91 -8.93
CA ASP A 73 8.71 -17.30 -9.99
C ASP A 73 10.01 -16.70 -9.45
N VAL A 74 11.09 -16.88 -10.20
CA VAL A 74 12.36 -16.19 -9.97
C VAL A 74 12.40 -14.98 -10.87
N VAL A 75 12.43 -13.80 -10.27
CA VAL A 75 12.32 -12.52 -10.99
C VAL A 75 13.47 -11.60 -10.64
N GLU A 76 13.81 -10.76 -11.60
CA GLU A 76 14.72 -9.65 -11.40
C GLU A 76 13.95 -8.45 -10.86
N VAL A 77 14.38 -7.93 -9.72
CA VAL A 77 13.73 -6.85 -8.99
C VAL A 77 14.67 -5.67 -8.92
N THR A 78 14.16 -4.51 -9.32
CA THR A 78 14.83 -3.23 -9.07
C THR A 78 14.09 -2.48 -7.98
N LEU A 79 14.81 -2.08 -6.93
CA LEU A 79 14.33 -1.22 -5.85
C LEU A 79 15.01 0.13 -5.89
N GLU A 80 14.22 1.18 -5.75
CA GLU A 80 14.68 2.57 -5.65
C GLU A 80 14.00 3.24 -4.47
N LEU A 81 14.71 4.13 -3.76
CA LEU A 81 14.14 4.84 -2.62
C LEU A 81 13.04 5.77 -3.12
N ASP A 82 11.87 5.65 -2.51
CA ASP A 82 10.70 6.41 -2.87
C ASP A 82 10.50 7.58 -1.91
N THR A 83 11.04 8.74 -2.29
CA THR A 83 10.96 9.99 -1.51
C THR A 83 9.79 10.88 -1.91
N ALA A 84 9.07 10.53 -2.98
CA ALA A 84 7.95 11.35 -3.46
C ALA A 84 6.85 11.45 -2.38
N PRO A 85 6.27 12.64 -2.17
CA PRO A 85 5.14 12.81 -1.28
C PRO A 85 3.99 11.88 -1.70
N ARG A 86 3.30 11.31 -0.72
CA ARG A 86 2.15 10.44 -0.95
C ARG A 86 0.94 11.15 -0.38
N GLU A 87 0.27 11.93 -1.22
CA GLU A 87 -0.95 12.65 -0.86
C GLU A 87 -2.15 11.86 -1.37
N VAL A 88 -3.17 11.71 -0.53
CA VAL A 88 -4.46 11.16 -0.93
C VAL A 88 -5.39 12.34 -1.17
N GLU A 89 -5.85 12.48 -2.41
CA GLU A 89 -6.89 13.46 -2.72
C GLU A 89 -8.21 12.99 -2.12
N VAL A 90 -8.64 13.64 -1.04
CA VAL A 90 -9.89 13.32 -0.36
C VAL A 90 -11.03 14.01 -1.11
N PRO A 91 -12.04 13.27 -1.62
CA PRO A 91 -13.16 13.88 -2.32
C PRO A 91 -13.98 14.78 -1.39
N ASP A 92 -14.53 15.88 -1.93
CA ASP A 92 -15.21 16.92 -1.15
C ASP A 92 -16.34 16.39 -0.26
N ASP A 93 -17.11 15.41 -0.75
CA ASP A 93 -18.22 14.82 -0.02
C ASP A 93 -17.77 13.91 1.12
N PHE A 94 -16.61 13.26 0.99
CA PHE A 94 -15.99 12.53 2.09
C PHE A 94 -15.36 13.49 3.11
N ALA A 95 -14.70 14.56 2.63
CA ALA A 95 -14.17 15.60 3.51
C ALA A 95 -15.29 16.24 4.35
N ALA A 96 -16.42 16.61 3.73
CA ALA A 96 -17.59 17.14 4.42
C ALA A 96 -18.14 16.16 5.47
N ALA A 97 -18.12 14.86 5.21
CA ALA A 97 -18.54 13.85 6.17
C ALA A 97 -17.54 13.68 7.34
N LEU A 98 -16.24 13.89 7.12
CA LEU A 98 -15.24 13.90 8.19
C LEU A 98 -15.31 15.17 9.05
N GLU A 99 -15.68 16.33 8.49
CA GLU A 99 -15.85 17.56 9.28
C GLU A 99 -16.93 17.42 10.35
N VAL A 100 -17.99 16.65 10.10
CA VAL A 100 -19.06 16.40 11.08
C VAL A 100 -18.73 15.30 12.10
N ALA A 101 -17.59 14.61 11.94
CA ALA A 101 -17.14 13.51 12.78
C ALA A 101 -15.64 13.70 13.17
N PRO A 102 -15.34 14.59 14.14
CA PRO A 102 -13.96 14.98 14.46
C PRO A 102 -13.07 13.80 14.89
N ASP A 103 -13.62 12.82 15.61
CA ASP A 103 -12.88 11.58 15.96
C ASP A 103 -12.48 10.79 14.71
N ALA A 104 -13.40 10.60 13.76
CA ALA A 104 -13.10 9.94 12.49
C ALA A 104 -12.04 10.71 11.69
N LYS A 105 -12.13 12.04 11.66
CA LYS A 105 -11.16 12.91 10.99
C LYS A 105 -9.76 12.74 11.58
N ALA A 106 -9.64 12.71 12.91
CA ALA A 106 -8.36 12.49 13.59
C ALA A 106 -7.80 11.08 13.30
N VAL A 107 -8.64 10.05 13.33
CA VAL A 107 -8.24 8.67 13.00
C VAL A 107 -7.78 8.57 11.54
N PHE A 108 -8.52 9.17 10.61
CA PHE A 108 -8.16 9.19 9.20
C PHE A 108 -6.81 9.87 8.98
N ALA A 109 -6.59 11.03 9.60
CA ALA A 109 -5.34 11.79 9.49
C ALA A 109 -4.12 11.01 10.02
N ARG A 110 -4.28 10.15 11.05
CA ARG A 110 -3.18 9.30 11.56
C ARG A 110 -2.96 8.00 10.80
N GLN A 111 -3.87 7.61 9.91
CA GLN A 111 -3.74 6.38 9.15
C GLN A 111 -2.55 6.44 8.18
N SER A 112 -2.00 5.26 7.85
CA SER A 112 -1.02 5.17 6.76
C SER A 112 -1.65 5.58 5.43
N TYR A 113 -0.84 6.13 4.52
CA TYR A 113 -1.27 6.49 3.16
C TYR A 113 -2.09 5.39 2.48
N SER A 114 -1.68 4.11 2.62
CA SER A 114 -2.37 2.98 1.98
C SER A 114 -3.78 2.78 2.54
N HIS A 115 -3.99 3.00 3.84
CA HIS A 115 -5.33 2.91 4.42
C HIS A 115 -6.20 4.10 4.02
N GLN A 116 -5.64 5.33 4.07
CA GLN A 116 -6.34 6.52 3.57
C GLN A 116 -6.78 6.34 2.11
N ARG A 117 -5.86 5.89 1.25
CA ARG A 117 -6.14 5.60 -0.16
C ARG A 117 -7.19 4.50 -0.32
N ALA A 118 -7.18 3.43 0.48
CA ALA A 118 -8.17 2.38 0.38
C ALA A 118 -9.60 2.88 0.64
N HIS A 119 -9.79 3.79 1.61
CA HIS A 119 -11.08 4.44 1.83
C HIS A 119 -11.51 5.28 0.62
N VAL A 120 -10.61 6.11 0.09
CA VAL A 120 -10.88 6.98 -1.06
C VAL A 120 -11.15 6.19 -2.34
N ASP A 121 -10.34 5.18 -2.67
CA ASP A 121 -10.51 4.33 -3.83
C ASP A 121 -11.87 3.59 -3.77
N ALA A 122 -12.26 3.12 -2.59
CA ALA A 122 -13.57 2.52 -2.39
C ALA A 122 -14.70 3.53 -2.65
N ILE A 123 -14.59 4.77 -2.17
CA ILE A 123 -15.60 5.81 -2.41
C ILE A 123 -15.66 6.21 -3.89
N ASN A 124 -14.51 6.40 -4.54
CA ASN A 124 -14.40 6.79 -5.94
C ASN A 124 -14.84 5.70 -6.92
N ALA A 125 -14.69 4.42 -6.56
CA ALA A 125 -15.21 3.32 -7.37
C ALA A 125 -16.76 3.24 -7.41
N ALA A 126 -17.48 4.00 -6.57
CA ALA A 126 -18.94 4.01 -6.58
C ALA A 126 -19.50 5.03 -7.58
N LYS A 127 -20.12 4.53 -8.66
CA LYS A 127 -20.74 5.38 -9.70
C LYS A 127 -22.13 5.88 -9.32
N ALA A 128 -22.89 5.09 -8.56
CA ALA A 128 -24.23 5.47 -8.13
C ALA A 128 -24.16 6.36 -6.87
N PRO A 129 -24.84 7.53 -6.83
CA PRO A 129 -24.80 8.46 -5.69
C PRO A 129 -25.16 7.79 -4.35
N GLU A 130 -26.18 6.94 -4.34
CA GLU A 130 -26.61 6.22 -3.13
C GLU A 130 -25.54 5.24 -2.62
N THR A 131 -24.84 4.56 -3.55
CA THR A 131 -23.74 3.66 -3.17
C THR A 131 -22.55 4.44 -2.65
N ARG A 132 -22.25 5.60 -3.26
CA ARG A 132 -21.17 6.49 -2.81
C ARG A 132 -21.46 6.99 -1.39
N ARG A 133 -22.67 7.47 -1.13
CA ARG A 133 -23.10 7.91 0.20
C ARG A 133 -22.96 6.80 1.24
N ARG A 134 -23.48 5.60 0.95
CA ARG A 134 -23.34 4.44 1.84
C ARG A 134 -21.88 4.07 2.13
N ARG A 135 -20.98 4.19 1.14
CA ARG A 135 -19.54 3.93 1.34
C ARG A 135 -18.88 5.00 2.21
N ILE A 136 -19.27 6.25 2.06
CA ILE A 136 -18.82 7.36 2.93
C ILE A 136 -19.28 7.11 4.38
N ASP A 137 -20.57 6.86 4.59
CA ASP A 137 -21.12 6.63 5.93
C ASP A 137 -20.42 5.44 6.61
N LYS A 138 -20.22 4.34 5.87
CA LYS A 138 -19.48 3.17 6.35
C LYS A 138 -18.01 3.49 6.69
N ALA A 139 -17.34 4.29 5.86
CA ALA A 139 -15.95 4.68 6.12
C ALA A 139 -15.85 5.50 7.41
N VAL A 140 -16.75 6.46 7.61
CA VAL A 140 -16.81 7.27 8.84
C VAL A 140 -17.07 6.39 10.06
N GLU A 141 -18.07 5.51 10.01
CA GLU A 141 -18.38 4.58 11.12
C GLU A 141 -17.18 3.70 11.49
N MET A 142 -16.50 3.13 10.48
CA MET A 142 -15.29 2.33 10.70
C MET A 142 -14.16 3.12 11.35
N LEU A 143 -13.98 4.39 10.95
CA LEU A 143 -12.96 5.27 11.53
C LEU A 143 -13.31 5.65 12.98
N GLN A 144 -14.58 5.90 13.29
CA GLN A 144 -15.02 6.17 14.67
C GLN A 144 -14.82 4.95 15.58
N GLY A 145 -15.07 3.74 15.08
CA GLY A 145 -14.81 2.50 15.84
C GLY A 145 -13.32 2.23 16.09
N GLN A 146 -12.43 2.99 15.46
CA GLN A 146 -10.98 2.92 15.64
C GLN A 146 -10.42 4.09 16.46
N ALA A 147 -11.26 5.00 16.95
CA ALA A 147 -10.87 6.19 17.71
C ALA A 147 -10.13 5.84 19.00
#